data_AF-A0A1S9DF91-F1
#
_entry.id   AF-A0A1S9DF91-F1
#
_cell.length_a   1.000
_cell.length_b   1.000
_cell.length_c   1.000
_cell.angle_alpha   90.00
_cell.angle_beta   90.00
_cell.angle_gamma   90.00
#
_symmetry.space_group_name_H-M   'P 1'
#
loop_
_entity.id
_entity.type
_entity.pdbx_description
1 polymer ?
#
loop_
_entity_poly.entity_id
_entity_poly.type
_entity_poly.pdbx_seq_one_letter_code
_entity_poly.pdbx_strand_id
1 'polypeptide(L)'
;MYKCETCGASFEDQATYEKHMDDKVHRPECETCRRTFGTWSACDQHMDDTDHWAPRYDCQTCSREFFSQSAADQHMTAHLVNSKIHQADVVCPFCKLDYTSASGLIHHLEQGSCPDADILNRETILRIVHERDSQGVITNKQID
;
A
#
# COMPACT_ATOMS: atom_id res chain seq x y z
N MET A 1 36.87 -15.37 25.02
CA MET A 1 35.48 -15.76 24.75
C MET A 1 34.86 -14.72 23.83
N TYR A 2 34.66 -15.09 22.58
CA TYR A 2 34.04 -14.26 21.55
C TYR A 2 32.54 -14.55 21.55
N LYS A 3 31.69 -13.52 21.51
CA LYS A 3 30.24 -13.67 21.53
C LYS A 3 29.62 -13.14 20.24
N CYS A 4 28.73 -13.92 19.65
CA CYS A 4 27.90 -13.47 18.55
C CYS A 4 26.70 -12.70 19.10
N GLU A 5 26.57 -11.42 18.74
CA GLU A 5 25.45 -10.59 19.18
C GLU A 5 24.14 -10.93 18.46
N THR A 6 24.22 -11.57 17.28
CA THR A 6 23.05 -11.95 16.48
C THR A 6 22.33 -13.19 17.04
N CYS A 7 23.07 -14.17 17.56
CA CYS A 7 22.48 -15.44 18.03
C CYS A 7 22.85 -15.81 19.47
N GLY A 8 23.69 -15.02 20.14
CA GLY A 8 24.13 -15.26 21.52
C GLY A 8 25.17 -16.38 21.69
N ALA A 9 25.58 -17.03 20.60
CA ALA A 9 26.58 -18.10 20.63
C ALA A 9 27.93 -17.58 21.15
N SER A 10 28.65 -18.44 21.87
CA SER A 10 29.93 -18.11 22.48
C SER A 10 31.01 -19.08 22.05
N PHE A 11 32.19 -18.54 21.75
CA PHE A 11 33.31 -19.27 21.19
C PHE A 11 34.55 -19.03 22.03
N GLU A 12 35.37 -20.07 22.19
CA GLU A 12 36.58 -20.00 23.02
C GLU A 12 37.70 -19.22 22.32
N ASP A 13 37.77 -19.32 20.99
CA ASP A 13 38.81 -18.72 20.15
C ASP A 13 38.23 -17.89 18.98
N GLN A 14 39.09 -17.07 18.38
CA GLN A 14 38.72 -16.15 17.30
C GLN A 14 38.42 -16.86 15.98
N ALA A 15 39.16 -17.93 15.66
CA ALA A 15 39.05 -18.58 14.36
C ALA A 15 37.71 -19.33 14.22
N THR A 16 37.23 -19.96 15.30
CA THR A 16 35.90 -20.56 15.33
C THR A 16 34.79 -19.51 15.28
N TYR A 17 34.98 -18.37 15.94
CA TYR A 17 34.06 -17.22 15.83
C TYR A 17 33.98 -16.64 14.41
N GLU A 18 35.12 -16.43 13.75
CA GLU A 18 35.16 -15.92 12.37
C GLU A 18 34.51 -16.86 11.38
N LYS A 19 34.75 -18.18 11.52
CA LYS A 19 34.09 -19.20 10.70
C LYS A 19 32.57 -19.19 10.91
N HIS A 20 32.12 -19.00 12.14
CA HIS A 20 30.70 -18.86 12.45
C HIS A 20 30.08 -17.62 11.78
N MET A 21 30.78 -16.49 11.75
CA MET A 21 30.30 -15.27 11.09
C MET A 21 30.23 -15.38 9.57
N ASP A 22 30.88 -16.37 8.93
CA ASP A 22 30.75 -16.64 7.50
C ASP A 22 29.44 -17.37 7.13
N ASP A 23 28.79 -18.01 8.10
CA ASP A 23 27.52 -18.70 7.87
C ASP A 23 26.47 -17.72 7.36
N LYS A 24 25.62 -18.19 6.43
CA LYS A 24 24.60 -17.34 5.78
C LYS A 24 23.65 -16.64 6.74
N VAL A 25 23.43 -17.19 7.93
CA VAL A 25 22.56 -16.61 8.97
C VAL A 25 23.17 -15.36 9.62
N HIS A 26 24.50 -15.17 9.50
CA HIS A 26 25.23 -14.01 10.01
C HIS A 26 25.57 -12.99 8.91
N ARG A 27 25.15 -13.27 7.67
CA ARG A 27 25.31 -12.36 6.53
C ARG A 27 24.18 -11.33 6.53
N PRO A 28 24.48 -10.04 6.31
CA PRO A 28 23.46 -9.01 6.22
C PRO A 28 22.52 -9.27 5.05
N GLU A 29 21.22 -9.10 5.31
CA GLU A 29 20.13 -9.31 4.35
C GLU A 29 19.37 -7.99 4.16
N CYS A 30 19.06 -7.65 2.91
CA CYS A 30 18.12 -6.57 2.61
C CYS A 30 16.69 -7.01 2.92
N GLU A 31 16.02 -6.36 3.87
CA GLU A 31 14.65 -6.72 4.27
C GLU A 31 13.60 -6.49 3.18
N THR A 32 13.91 -5.64 2.19
CA THR A 32 13.02 -5.29 1.06
C THR A 32 13.06 -6.35 -0.04
N CYS A 33 14.24 -6.79 -0.46
CA CYS A 33 14.41 -7.73 -1.58
C CYS A 33 14.97 -9.12 -1.21
N ARG A 34 15.26 -9.34 0.08
CA ARG A 34 15.79 -10.60 0.65
C ARG A 34 17.13 -11.04 0.08
N ARG A 35 17.89 -10.11 -0.51
CA ARG A 35 19.24 -10.36 -1.01
C ARG A 35 20.22 -10.37 0.16
N THR A 36 21.13 -11.35 0.18
CA THR A 36 22.20 -11.49 1.18
C THR A 36 23.52 -10.96 0.65
N PHE A 37 24.33 -10.37 1.53
CA PHE A 37 25.61 -9.74 1.21
C PHE A 37 26.75 -10.35 2.03
N GLY A 38 27.97 -10.30 1.50
CA GLY A 38 29.15 -10.80 2.22
C GLY A 38 29.62 -9.89 3.36
N THR A 39 29.24 -8.61 3.34
CA THR A 39 29.63 -7.60 4.33
C THR A 39 28.49 -6.61 4.58
N TRP A 40 28.49 -5.98 5.75
CA TRP A 40 27.53 -4.94 6.12
C TRP A 40 27.64 -3.73 5.19
N SER A 41 28.85 -3.25 4.91
CA SER A 41 29.05 -2.12 3.98
C SER A 41 28.51 -2.37 2.58
N ALA A 42 28.57 -3.62 2.08
CA ALA A 42 27.98 -3.96 0.78
C ALA A 42 26.44 -3.98 0.83
N CYS A 43 25.86 -4.36 1.97
CA CYS A 43 24.42 -4.28 2.19
C CYS A 43 23.98 -2.82 2.31
N ASP A 44 24.72 -1.99 3.05
CA ASP A 44 24.39 -0.58 3.24
C ASP A 44 24.44 0.18 1.91
N GLN A 45 25.50 -0.02 1.13
CA GLN A 45 25.60 0.55 -0.22
C GLN A 45 24.44 0.09 -1.10
N HIS A 46 24.05 -1.19 -1.02
CA HIS A 46 22.88 -1.67 -1.75
C HIS A 46 21.61 -0.92 -1.33
N MET A 47 21.41 -0.75 -0.02
CA MET A 47 20.23 -0.08 0.51
C MET A 47 20.19 1.41 0.14
N ASP A 48 21.35 2.07 0.09
CA ASP A 48 21.51 3.45 -0.40
C ASP A 48 21.21 3.56 -1.90
N ASP A 49 21.77 2.66 -2.71
CA ASP A 49 21.65 2.70 -4.18
C ASP A 49 20.22 2.40 -4.66
N THR A 50 19.46 1.64 -3.88
CA THR A 50 18.10 1.20 -4.23
C THR A 50 17.01 1.87 -3.40
N ASP A 51 17.37 2.78 -2.51
CA ASP A 51 16.47 3.44 -1.56
C ASP A 51 15.65 2.43 -0.72
N HIS A 52 16.24 1.27 -0.43
CA HIS A 52 15.59 0.23 0.39
C HIS A 52 15.59 0.57 1.88
N TRP A 53 16.21 1.69 2.29
CA TRP A 53 16.05 2.27 3.62
C TRP A 53 14.69 2.94 3.83
N ALA A 54 13.99 3.27 2.74
CA ALA A 54 12.76 4.04 2.82
C ALA A 54 11.69 3.35 3.68
N PRO A 55 10.95 4.12 4.50
CA PRO A 55 9.89 3.57 5.33
C PRO A 55 8.85 2.86 4.46
N ARG A 56 8.33 1.76 5.00
CA ARG A 56 7.20 1.06 4.40
C ARG A 56 5.96 1.93 4.53
N TYR A 57 5.29 2.17 3.41
CA TYR A 57 3.98 2.82 3.37
C TYR A 57 2.92 1.75 3.61
N ASP A 58 2.25 1.81 4.75
CA ASP A 58 1.18 0.88 5.09
C ASP A 58 -0.14 1.29 4.45
N CYS A 59 -0.94 0.28 4.11
CA CYS A 59 -2.34 0.49 3.80
C CYS A 59 -3.14 0.49 5.11
N GLN A 60 -3.82 1.58 5.44
CA GLN A 60 -4.60 1.66 6.70
C GLN A 60 -5.80 0.70 6.76
N THR A 61 -6.20 0.11 5.64
CA THR A 61 -7.34 -0.80 5.53
C THR A 61 -6.94 -2.25 5.26
N CYS A 62 -5.65 -2.57 5.10
CA CYS A 62 -5.17 -3.95 5.05
C CYS A 62 -3.71 -4.11 5.43
N SER A 63 -3.26 -5.36 5.60
CA SER A 63 -1.88 -5.66 6.00
C SER A 63 -0.85 -5.57 4.86
N ARG A 64 -1.14 -4.87 3.76
CA ARG A 64 -0.13 -4.65 2.70
C ARG A 64 0.75 -3.46 3.04
N GLU A 65 2.03 -3.67 2.78
CA GLU A 65 3.09 -2.67 2.88
C GLU A 65 3.66 -2.41 1.49
N PHE A 66 4.02 -1.16 1.22
CA PHE A 66 4.60 -0.72 -0.04
C PHE A 66 5.94 -0.03 0.21
N PHE A 67 6.87 -0.17 -0.72
CA PHE A 67 8.20 0.44 -0.63
C PHE A 67 8.27 1.83 -1.24
N SER A 68 7.15 2.37 -1.74
CA SER A 68 7.07 3.74 -2.23
C SER A 68 5.68 4.33 -2.06
N GLN A 69 5.62 5.65 -1.82
CA GLN A 69 4.37 6.39 -1.71
C GLN A 69 3.53 6.24 -2.97
N SER A 70 4.15 6.31 -4.17
CA SER A 70 3.41 6.16 -5.43
C SER A 70 2.77 4.78 -5.59
N ALA A 71 3.42 3.71 -5.12
CA ALA A 71 2.84 2.37 -5.14
C ALA A 71 1.68 2.24 -4.14
N ALA A 72 1.81 2.85 -2.96
CA ALA A 72 0.73 2.94 -1.98
C ALA A 72 -0.46 3.77 -2.55
N ASP A 73 -0.21 4.90 -3.19
CA ASP A 73 -1.24 5.76 -3.78
C ASP A 73 -1.98 5.06 -4.93
N GLN A 74 -1.25 4.36 -5.80
CA GLN A 74 -1.85 3.56 -6.86
C GLN A 74 -2.69 2.42 -6.28
N HIS A 75 -2.20 1.77 -5.23
CA HIS A 75 -2.96 0.79 -4.49
C HIS A 75 -4.26 1.43 -3.98
N MET A 76 -4.20 2.50 -3.20
CA MET A 76 -5.36 3.21 -2.65
C MET A 76 -6.33 3.72 -3.73
N THR A 77 -5.83 4.17 -4.87
CA THR A 77 -6.67 4.53 -6.03
C THR A 77 -7.42 3.32 -6.56
N ALA A 78 -6.74 2.17 -6.65
CA ALA A 78 -7.37 0.91 -7.01
C ALA A 78 -8.35 0.41 -5.93
N HIS A 79 -8.30 0.86 -4.66
CA HIS A 79 -9.38 0.60 -3.70
C HIS A 79 -10.68 1.26 -4.16
N LEU A 80 -10.61 2.53 -4.56
CA LEU A 80 -11.77 3.32 -4.96
C LEU A 80 -12.40 2.77 -6.25
N VAL A 81 -11.57 2.30 -7.18
CA VAL A 81 -12.01 1.84 -8.50
C VAL A 81 -12.34 0.34 -8.52
N ASN A 82 -11.56 -0.50 -7.84
CA ASN A 82 -11.71 -1.95 -7.80
C ASN A 82 -12.00 -2.44 -6.38
N SER A 83 -13.28 -2.49 -6.04
CA SER A 83 -13.73 -2.93 -4.71
C SER A 83 -13.51 -4.42 -4.39
N LYS A 84 -12.84 -5.18 -5.27
CA LYS A 84 -12.38 -6.54 -4.96
C LYS A 84 -11.08 -6.56 -4.14
N ILE A 85 -10.31 -5.47 -4.16
CA ILE A 85 -9.02 -5.42 -3.46
C ILE A 85 -9.24 -5.27 -1.94
N HIS A 86 -10.28 -4.51 -1.56
CA HIS A 86 -10.78 -4.39 -0.19
C HIS A 86 -12.29 -4.46 -0.19
N GLN A 87 -12.81 -5.48 0.47
CA GLN A 87 -14.23 -5.61 0.76
C GLN A 87 -14.55 -4.64 1.89
N ALA A 88 -14.66 -3.36 1.58
CA ALA A 88 -15.11 -2.36 2.53
C ALA A 88 -16.64 -2.42 2.54
N ASP A 89 -17.23 -2.62 3.72
CA ASP A 89 -18.66 -2.44 3.93
C ASP A 89 -18.97 -0.95 3.79
N VAL A 90 -19.38 -0.55 2.60
CA VAL A 90 -19.75 0.82 2.30
C VAL A 90 -21.25 0.95 2.47
N VAL A 91 -21.67 1.82 3.38
CA VAL A 91 -23.09 2.07 3.66
C VAL A 91 -23.59 3.24 2.82
N CYS A 92 -24.74 3.07 2.17
CA CYS A 92 -25.40 4.16 1.47
C CYS A 92 -25.76 5.30 2.45
N PRO A 93 -25.33 6.54 2.21
CA PRO A 93 -25.59 7.63 3.15
C PRO A 93 -27.07 8.01 3.24
N PHE A 94 -27.89 7.66 2.25
CA PHE A 94 -29.32 7.99 2.17
C PHE A 94 -30.18 6.89 2.78
N CYS A 95 -30.21 5.69 2.16
CA CYS A 95 -31.08 4.59 2.58
C CYS A 95 -30.45 3.62 3.58
N LYS A 96 -29.17 3.83 3.95
CA LYS A 96 -28.42 3.02 4.93
C LYS A 96 -28.23 1.54 4.57
N LEU A 97 -28.45 1.15 3.32
CA LEU A 97 -28.13 -0.20 2.83
C LEU A 97 -26.62 -0.43 2.74
N ASP A 98 -26.21 -1.64 3.08
CA ASP A 98 -24.82 -2.09 3.04
C ASP A 98 -24.43 -2.57 1.64
N TYR A 99 -23.21 -2.24 1.22
CA TYR A 99 -22.62 -2.71 -0.02
C TYR A 99 -21.22 -3.24 0.24
N THR A 100 -20.89 -4.36 -0.40
CA THR A 100 -19.56 -4.97 -0.33
C THR A 100 -18.50 -4.21 -1.14
N SER A 101 -18.89 -3.08 -1.74
CA SER A 101 -18.08 -2.34 -2.71
C SER A 101 -18.58 -0.90 -2.92
N ALA A 102 -17.63 0.02 -3.16
CA ALA A 102 -17.93 1.36 -3.64
C ALA A 102 -18.61 1.34 -5.01
N SER A 103 -18.18 0.46 -5.93
CA SER A 103 -18.81 0.31 -7.24
C SER A 103 -20.27 -0.15 -7.15
N GLY A 104 -20.60 -1.04 -6.20
CA GLY A 104 -21.97 -1.48 -5.93
C GLY A 104 -22.85 -0.34 -5.41
N LEU A 105 -22.33 0.46 -4.49
CA LEU A 105 -23.03 1.66 -4.00
C LEU A 105 -23.23 2.69 -5.12
N ILE A 106 -22.21 2.96 -5.94
CA ILE A 106 -22.32 3.90 -7.07
C ILE A 106 -23.41 3.43 -8.03
N HIS A 107 -23.42 2.15 -8.39
CA HIS A 107 -24.44 1.60 -9.28
C HIS A 107 -25.85 1.73 -8.71
N HIS A 108 -26.02 1.49 -7.39
CA HIS A 108 -27.30 1.68 -6.71
C HIS A 108 -27.83 3.11 -6.84
N LEU A 109 -26.95 4.11 -6.69
CA LEU A 109 -27.31 5.53 -6.86
C LEU A 109 -27.58 5.85 -8.34
N GLU A 110 -26.66 5.50 -9.24
CA GLU A 110 -26.73 5.82 -10.66
C GLU A 110 -27.99 5.27 -11.35
N GLN A 111 -28.46 4.09 -10.93
CA GLN A 111 -29.67 3.46 -11.46
C GLN A 111 -30.97 3.97 -10.82
N GLY A 112 -30.89 4.96 -9.91
CA GLY A 112 -32.06 5.44 -9.16
C GLY A 112 -32.69 4.36 -8.27
N SER A 113 -31.93 3.32 -7.90
CA SER A 113 -32.41 2.22 -7.07
C SER A 113 -32.47 2.59 -5.58
N CYS A 114 -32.04 3.80 -5.21
CA CYS A 114 -32.13 4.34 -3.87
C CYS A 114 -33.49 4.99 -3.64
N PRO A 115 -34.33 4.50 -2.70
CA PRO A 115 -35.62 5.11 -2.42
C PRO A 115 -35.51 6.53 -1.86
N ASP A 116 -34.40 6.83 -1.20
CA ASP A 116 -34.11 8.13 -0.57
C ASP A 116 -33.20 9.03 -1.42
N ALA A 117 -32.82 8.58 -2.63
CA ALA A 117 -31.95 9.31 -3.55
C ALA A 117 -32.19 8.93 -5.01
N ASP A 118 -33.46 8.77 -5.39
CA ASP A 118 -33.92 8.44 -6.75
C ASP A 118 -33.47 9.48 -7.80
N ILE A 119 -33.28 10.73 -7.36
CA ILE A 119 -32.77 11.82 -8.19
C ILE A 119 -31.27 11.72 -8.53
N LEU A 120 -30.48 10.94 -7.77
CA LEU A 120 -29.01 10.89 -7.91
C LEU A 120 -28.56 9.91 -8.99
N ASN A 121 -29.04 10.10 -10.23
CA ASN A 121 -28.55 9.33 -11.38
C ASN A 121 -27.22 9.89 -11.92
N ARG A 122 -26.59 9.16 -12.85
CA ARG A 122 -25.31 9.55 -13.46
C ARG A 122 -25.32 10.98 -14.02
N GLU A 123 -26.38 11.39 -14.71
CA GLU A 123 -26.50 12.74 -15.29
C GLU A 123 -26.58 13.81 -14.20
N THR A 124 -27.36 13.57 -13.17
CA THR A 124 -27.53 14.48 -12.03
C THR A 124 -26.25 14.60 -11.21
N ILE A 125 -25.54 13.49 -10.99
CA ILE A 125 -24.23 13.48 -10.31
C ILE A 125 -23.23 14.29 -11.13
N LEU A 126 -23.12 14.05 -12.43
CA LEU A 126 -22.21 14.81 -13.31
C LEU A 126 -22.54 16.30 -13.31
N ARG A 127 -23.83 16.67 -13.36
CA ARG A 127 -24.27 18.06 -13.25
C ARG A 127 -23.85 18.69 -11.92
N ILE A 128 -24.09 18.03 -10.79
CA ILE A 128 -23.71 18.51 -9.45
C ILE A 128 -22.20 18.68 -9.33
N VAL A 129 -21.42 17.72 -9.87
CA VAL A 129 -19.96 17.80 -9.87
C VAL A 129 -19.50 18.97 -10.74
N HIS A 130 -20.05 19.15 -11.93
CA HIS A 130 -19.70 20.26 -12.83
C HIS A 130 -20.06 21.63 -12.25
N GLU A 131 -21.23 21.77 -11.61
CA GLU A 131 -21.65 22.99 -10.92
C GLU A 131 -20.68 23.38 -9.78
N ARG A 132 -20.09 22.39 -9.10
CA ARG A 132 -19.15 22.59 -8.00
C ARG A 132 -17.70 22.72 -8.45
N ASP A 133 -17.37 22.15 -9.61
CA ASP A 133 -16.03 22.15 -10.20
C ASP A 133 -15.86 23.29 -11.22
N SER A 134 -16.11 24.52 -10.78
CA SER A 134 -16.00 25.73 -11.63
C SER A 134 -14.61 25.95 -12.25
N GLN A 135 -13.57 25.30 -11.72
CA GLN A 135 -12.18 25.40 -12.20
C GLN A 135 -11.74 24.19 -13.04
N GLY A 136 -12.57 23.14 -13.17
CA GLY A 136 -12.23 21.94 -13.95
C GLY A 136 -11.09 21.13 -13.34
N VAL A 137 -10.96 21.13 -12.02
CA VAL A 137 -9.93 20.40 -11.28
C VAL A 137 -10.33 18.92 -11.11
N ILE A 138 -11.64 18.65 -11.02
CA ILE A 138 -12.19 17.33 -10.74
C ILE A 138 -12.67 16.65 -12.04
N THR A 139 -13.33 17.41 -12.90
CA THR A 139 -13.77 17.00 -14.23
C THR A 139 -12.68 17.36 -15.23
N ASN A 140 -11.98 16.35 -15.74
CA ASN A 140 -10.90 16.54 -16.70
C ASN A 140 -11.43 17.33 -17.91
N LYS A 141 -10.81 18.47 -18.24
CA LYS A 141 -11.03 19.22 -19.50
C LYS A 141 -10.46 18.44 -20.70
N GLN A 142 -10.77 17.16 -20.81
CA GLN A 142 -10.39 16.33 -21.93
C GLN A 142 -11.68 15.91 -22.63
N ILE A 143 -12.09 16.72 -23.58
CA ILE A 143 -12.69 16.42 -24.90
C ILE A 143 -13.30 17.77 -25.35
N ASP A 144 -12.47 18.56 -26.03
CA ASP A 144 -12.91 19.45 -27.12
C ASP A 144 -12.56 18.71 -28.43
#